data_AF-A0A7C3B6G4-F1
#
_entry.id   AF-A0A7C3B6G4-F1
#
_cell.length_a   1.000
_cell.length_b   1.000
_cell.length_c   1.000
_cell.angle_alpha   90.00
_cell.angle_beta   90.00
_cell.angle_gamma   90.00
#
_symmetry.space_group_name_H-M   'P 1'
#
loop_
_entity.id
_entity.type
_entity.pdbx_description
1 polymer ?
#
loop_
_entity_poly.entity_id
_entity_poly.type
_entity_poly.pdbx_seq_one_letter_code
_entity_poly.pdbx_strand_id
1 'polypeptide(L)'
;MKGKKRNKNQFVFIFLIVIFFFMLIGLNSRLSEYFRLSMYQDQMETKVYSLQSTEIALKTQIAFATSDYAVEAWARSEGHLALPGDNVIIPLPLDIQTPQYLSTPTAFLSQAEKWRVWWELFFGE
;
A
#
# COMPACT_ATOMS: atom_id res chain seq x y z
N MET A 1 50.40 -52.54 40.18
CA MET A 1 49.34 -52.21 39.19
C MET A 1 48.00 -52.05 39.92
N LYS A 2 47.58 -50.83 40.26
CA LYS A 2 46.29 -50.59 40.92
C LYS A 2 45.23 -50.25 39.86
N GLY A 3 44.34 -51.20 39.61
CA GLY A 3 43.22 -51.04 38.70
C GLY A 3 42.34 -49.87 39.13
N LYS A 4 42.25 -48.87 38.25
CA LYS A 4 41.37 -47.70 38.36
C LYS A 4 39.92 -48.21 38.43
N LYS A 5 39.32 -48.25 39.62
CA LYS A 5 37.89 -48.56 39.78
C LYS A 5 37.10 -47.52 38.98
N ARG A 6 36.52 -47.92 37.85
CA ARG A 6 35.61 -47.07 37.06
C ARG A 6 34.46 -46.65 37.97
N ASN A 7 34.34 -45.35 38.19
CA ASN A 7 33.33 -44.78 39.07
C ASN A 7 31.95 -44.98 38.44
N LYS A 8 31.16 -45.94 38.93
CA LYS A 8 29.81 -46.27 38.40
C LYS A 8 28.91 -45.03 38.28
N ASN A 9 29.07 -44.06 39.18
CA ASN A 9 28.32 -42.80 39.18
C ASN A 9 28.61 -41.94 37.93
N GLN A 10 29.84 -42.00 37.39
CA GLN A 10 30.18 -41.31 36.14
C GLN A 10 29.46 -41.95 34.95
N PHE A 11 29.30 -43.27 34.95
CA PHE A 11 28.53 -43.98 33.89
C PHE A 11 27.05 -43.61 33.92
N VAL A 12 26.45 -43.53 35.10
CA VAL A 12 25.05 -43.10 35.25
C VAL A 12 24.86 -41.67 34.74
N PHE A 13 25.78 -40.76 35.09
CA PHE A 13 25.71 -39.36 34.65
C PHE A 13 25.84 -39.22 33.13
N ILE A 14 26.80 -39.94 32.52
CA ILE A 14 26.98 -39.97 31.07
C ILE A 14 25.73 -40.53 30.37
N PHE A 15 25.14 -41.60 30.92
CA PHE A 15 23.92 -42.19 30.36
C PHE A 15 22.73 -41.20 30.39
N LEU A 16 22.57 -40.46 31.49
CA LEU A 16 21.52 -39.46 31.63
C LEU A 16 21.70 -38.31 30.63
N ILE A 17 22.93 -37.85 30.42
CA ILE A 17 23.26 -36.84 29.40
C ILE A 17 22.92 -37.35 27.99
N VAL A 18 23.22 -38.61 27.67
CA VAL A 18 22.89 -39.20 26.37
C VAL A 18 21.38 -39.22 26.15
N ILE A 19 20.60 -39.64 27.14
CA ILE A 19 19.12 -39.61 27.07
C ILE A 19 18.63 -38.18 26.86
N PHE A 20 19.15 -37.23 27.64
CA PHE A 20 18.75 -35.82 27.54
C PHE A 20 19.05 -35.26 26.15
N PHE A 21 20.19 -35.62 25.56
CA PHE A 21 20.55 -35.21 24.20
C PHE A 21 19.57 -35.75 23.16
N PHE A 22 19.21 -37.03 23.23
CA PHE A 22 18.19 -37.61 22.35
C PHE A 22 16.81 -36.95 22.54
N MET A 23 16.44 -36.61 23.77
CA MET A 23 15.21 -35.90 24.07
C MET A 23 15.19 -34.50 23.42
N LEU A 24 16.29 -33.75 23.48
CA LEU A 24 16.41 -32.44 22.85
C LEU A 24 16.26 -32.53 21.33
N ILE A 25 16.87 -33.53 20.69
CA ILE A 25 16.71 -33.76 19.24
C ILE A 25 15.23 -34.05 18.90
N GLY A 26 14.61 -34.96 19.66
CA GLY A 26 13.20 -35.32 19.46
C GLY A 26 12.26 -34.14 19.67
N LEU A 27 12.49 -33.32 20.70
CA LEU A 27 11.70 -32.13 20.99
C LEU A 27 11.85 -31.08 19.87
N ASN A 28 13.08 -30.81 19.45
CA ASN A 28 13.37 -29.81 18.42
C ASN A 28 12.72 -30.18 17.07
N SER A 29 12.79 -31.46 16.67
CA SER A 29 12.12 -31.94 15.45
C SER A 29 10.60 -31.75 15.49
N ARG A 30 9.96 -32.06 16.62
CA ARG A 30 8.50 -31.91 16.80
C ARG A 30 8.07 -30.45 16.82
N LEU A 31 8.83 -29.57 17.49
CA LEU A 31 8.56 -28.13 17.48
C LEU A 31 8.70 -27.54 16.08
N SER A 32 9.75 -27.92 15.33
CA SER A 32 9.94 -27.47 13.96
C SER A 32 8.78 -27.88 13.06
N GLU A 33 8.31 -29.12 13.16
CA GLU A 33 7.16 -29.62 12.41
C GLU A 33 5.87 -28.91 12.79
N TYR A 34 5.63 -28.71 14.09
CA TYR A 34 4.48 -27.97 14.60
C TYR A 34 4.44 -26.53 14.07
N PHE A 35 5.55 -25.80 14.19
CA PHE A 35 5.62 -24.42 13.70
C PHE A 35 5.44 -24.34 12.19
N ARG A 36 6.03 -25.30 11.45
CA ARG A 36 5.84 -25.37 10.01
C ARG A 36 4.37 -25.58 9.65
N LEU A 37 3.69 -26.52 10.30
CA LEU A 37 2.28 -26.80 10.04
C LEU A 37 1.38 -25.61 10.43
N SER A 38 1.63 -24.98 11.57
CA SER A 38 0.92 -23.79 12.02
C SER A 38 1.06 -22.63 11.02
N MET A 39 2.28 -22.37 10.54
CA MET A 39 2.50 -21.34 9.52
C MET A 39 1.78 -21.63 8.21
N TYR A 40 1.73 -22.90 7.79
CA TYR A 40 0.95 -23.27 6.61
C TYR A 40 -0.55 -23.06 6.84
N GLN A 41 -1.07 -23.42 8.01
CA GLN A 41 -2.47 -23.19 8.35
C GLN A 41 -2.83 -21.69 8.27
N ASP A 42 -2.05 -20.83 8.94
CA ASP A 42 -2.31 -19.38 8.98
C ASP A 42 -2.29 -18.76 7.56
N GLN A 43 -1.35 -19.21 6.72
CA GLN A 43 -1.27 -18.78 5.33
C GLN A 43 -2.49 -19.23 4.51
N MET A 44 -2.99 -20.46 4.73
CA MET A 44 -4.15 -20.96 4.02
C MET A 44 -5.43 -20.26 4.47
N GLU A 45 -5.61 -20.03 5.77
CA GLU A 45 -6.75 -19.29 6.32
C GLU A 45 -6.81 -17.86 5.75
N THR A 46 -5.67 -17.17 5.70
CA THR A 46 -5.58 -15.83 5.09
C THR A 46 -5.98 -15.84 3.61
N LYS A 47 -5.51 -16.83 2.84
CA LYS A 47 -5.87 -16.97 1.42
C LYS A 47 -7.35 -17.25 1.24
N VAL A 48 -7.92 -18.16 2.02
CA VAL A 48 -9.35 -18.50 1.97
C VAL A 48 -10.19 -17.27 2.28
N TYR A 49 -9.84 -16.52 3.31
CA TYR A 49 -10.55 -15.29 3.65
C TYR A 49 -10.50 -14.25 2.53
N SER A 50 -9.33 -14.05 1.92
CA SER A 50 -9.18 -13.11 0.80
C SER A 50 -10.02 -13.51 -0.43
N LEU A 51 -10.11 -14.81 -0.72
CA LEU A 51 -10.90 -15.34 -1.82
C LEU A 51 -12.40 -15.22 -1.54
N GLN A 52 -12.84 -15.55 -0.32
CA GLN A 52 -14.24 -15.40 0.07
C GLN A 52 -14.69 -13.94 0.04
N SER A 53 -13.86 -13.02 0.51
CA SER A 53 -14.13 -11.58 0.43
C SER A 53 -14.29 -11.12 -1.02
N THR A 54 -13.39 -11.58 -1.90
CA THR A 54 -13.45 -11.28 -3.34
C THR A 54 -14.70 -11.88 -3.98
N GLU A 55 -15.07 -13.12 -3.64
CA GLU A 55 -16.27 -13.78 -4.13
C GLU A 55 -17.53 -13.01 -3.74
N ILE A 56 -17.64 -12.56 -2.48
CA ILE A 56 -18.77 -11.76 -2.00
C ILE A 56 -18.86 -10.43 -2.76
N ALA A 57 -17.72 -9.74 -2.94
CA ALA A 57 -17.67 -8.49 -3.68
C ALA A 57 -18.13 -8.69 -5.14
N LEU A 58 -17.64 -9.74 -5.81
CA LEU A 58 -18.02 -10.06 -7.18
C LEU A 58 -19.49 -10.46 -7.30
N LYS A 59 -20.02 -11.27 -6.38
CA LYS A 59 -21.45 -11.62 -6.34
C LYS A 59 -22.32 -10.37 -6.17
N THR A 60 -21.89 -9.43 -5.35
CA THR A 60 -22.59 -8.15 -5.16
C THR A 60 -22.60 -7.32 -6.43
N GLN A 61 -21.45 -7.22 -7.11
CA GLN A 61 -21.36 -6.51 -8.40
C GLN A 61 -22.22 -7.15 -9.48
N ILE A 62 -22.22 -8.48 -9.56
CA ILE A 62 -23.07 -9.22 -10.50
C ILE A 62 -24.54 -8.94 -10.20
N ALA A 63 -24.97 -9.08 -8.94
CA ALA A 63 -26.35 -8.83 -8.54
C ALA A 63 -26.80 -7.42 -8.90
N PHE A 64 -25.96 -6.41 -8.65
CA PHE A 64 -26.20 -5.04 -9.08
C PHE A 64 -26.32 -4.95 -10.62
N ALA A 65 -25.33 -5.44 -11.36
CA ALA A 65 -25.29 -5.33 -12.82
C ALA A 65 -26.47 -6.04 -13.51
N THR A 66 -27.00 -7.10 -12.90
CA THR A 66 -28.19 -7.83 -13.40
C THR A 66 -29.52 -7.23 -12.95
N SER A 67 -29.50 -6.22 -12.08
CA SER A 67 -30.72 -5.60 -11.56
C SER A 67 -31.23 -4.47 -12.45
N ASP A 68 -32.54 -4.25 -12.44
CA ASP A 68 -33.17 -3.09 -13.11
C ASP A 68 -32.63 -1.76 -12.56
N TYR A 69 -32.21 -1.73 -11.29
CA TYR A 69 -31.60 -0.56 -10.68
C TYR A 69 -30.30 -0.12 -11.39
N ALA A 70 -29.49 -1.05 -11.90
CA ALA A 70 -28.30 -0.69 -12.66
C ALA A 70 -28.65 -0.01 -13.99
N VAL A 71 -29.73 -0.45 -14.65
CA VAL A 71 -30.24 0.18 -15.87
C VAL A 71 -30.75 1.59 -15.57
N GLU A 72 -31.51 1.75 -14.49
CA GLU A 72 -32.04 3.04 -14.05
C GLU A 72 -30.94 4.01 -13.62
N ALA A 73 -29.94 3.53 -12.87
CA ALA A 73 -28.79 4.32 -12.46
C ALA A 73 -28.05 4.86 -13.69
N TRP A 74 -27.71 3.99 -14.65
CA TRP A 74 -27.07 4.39 -15.90
C TRP A 74 -27.93 5.38 -16.69
N ALA A 75 -29.24 5.12 -16.79
CA ALA A 75 -30.16 5.98 -17.51
C ALA A 75 -30.14 7.42 -16.95
N ARG A 76 -30.09 7.59 -15.63
CA ARG A 76 -30.06 8.92 -15.00
C ARG A 76 -28.69 9.59 -15.02
N SER A 77 -27.60 8.85 -14.84
CA SER A 77 -26.26 9.44 -14.74
C SER A 77 -25.59 9.62 -16.10
N GLU A 78 -25.41 8.55 -16.88
CA GLU A 78 -24.71 8.60 -18.16
C GLU A 78 -25.65 8.77 -19.36
N GLY A 79 -26.84 8.19 -19.29
CA GLY A 79 -27.84 8.28 -20.35
C GLY A 79 -28.52 9.66 -20.40
N HIS A 80 -28.43 10.45 -19.33
CA HIS A 80 -29.15 11.72 -19.15
C HIS A 80 -30.65 11.61 -19.48
N LEU A 81 -31.23 10.45 -19.22
CA LEU A 81 -32.64 10.14 -19.43
C LEU A 81 -33.44 10.52 -18.19
N ALA A 82 -34.64 11.05 -18.41
CA ALA A 82 -35.58 11.44 -17.38
C ALA A 82 -36.91 10.71 -17.59
N LEU A 83 -37.58 10.34 -16.49
CA LEU A 83 -38.90 9.73 -16.56
C LEU A 83 -39.98 10.81 -16.77
N PRO A 84 -41.16 10.44 -17.30
CA PRO A 84 -42.30 11.35 -17.36
C PRO A 84 -42.66 11.86 -15.97
N GLY A 85 -42.52 13.17 -15.74
CA GLY A 85 -42.77 13.83 -14.45
C GLY A 85 -41.51 14.30 -13.71
N ASP A 86 -40.31 13.92 -14.16
CA ASP A 86 -39.05 14.40 -13.61
C ASP A 86 -38.79 15.87 -14.00
N ASN A 87 -38.31 16.69 -13.05
CA ASN A 87 -37.84 18.05 -13.31
C ASN A 87 -36.33 18.05 -13.53
N VAL A 88 -35.88 18.15 -14.78
CA VAL A 88 -34.45 18.19 -15.13
C VAL A 88 -33.88 19.57 -14.82
N ILE A 89 -32.95 19.65 -13.87
CA ILE A 89 -32.24 20.89 -13.51
C ILE A 89 -30.89 20.89 -14.22
N ILE A 90 -30.65 21.89 -15.07
CA ILE A 90 -29.38 22.11 -15.75
C ILE A 90 -28.67 23.26 -15.04
N PRO A 91 -27.55 23.03 -14.33
CA PRO A 91 -26.77 24.11 -13.72
C PRO A 91 -26.22 25.03 -14.80
N LEU A 92 -26.61 26.30 -14.76
CA LEU A 92 -25.98 27.33 -15.57
C LEU A 92 -24.70 27.80 -14.87
N PRO A 93 -23.57 27.90 -15.58
CA PRO A 93 -22.38 28.52 -15.00
C PRO A 93 -22.72 29.96 -14.59
N LEU A 94 -22.31 30.36 -13.39
CA LEU A 94 -22.35 31.78 -13.03
C LEU A 94 -21.35 32.51 -13.94
N ASP A 95 -21.73 33.67 -14.47
CA ASP A 95 -20.80 34.61 -15.11
C ASP A 95 -19.83 35.15 -14.06
N ILE A 96 -18.84 34.32 -13.70
CA ILE A 96 -17.70 34.75 -12.90
C ILE A 96 -16.83 35.54 -13.87
N GLN A 97 -16.88 36.86 -13.76
CA GLN A 97 -15.95 37.75 -14.45
C GLN A 97 -14.53 37.25 -14.17
N THR A 98 -13.83 36.81 -15.22
CA THR A 98 -12.41 36.45 -15.11
C THR A 98 -11.66 37.64 -14.51
N PRO A 99 -10.89 37.47 -13.42
CA PRO A 99 -10.16 38.58 -12.83
C PRO A 99 -9.21 39.15 -13.88
N GLN A 100 -9.39 40.42 -14.24
CA GLN A 100 -8.43 41.11 -15.08
C GLN A 100 -7.12 41.22 -14.30
N TYR A 101 -6.08 40.54 -14.78
CA TYR A 101 -4.73 40.75 -14.27
C TYR A 101 -4.31 42.19 -14.57
N LEU A 102 -4.16 43.01 -13.53
CA LEU A 102 -3.46 44.28 -13.63
C LEU A 102 -2.00 43.96 -13.96
N SER A 103 -1.60 44.21 -15.20
CA SER A 103 -0.20 44.11 -15.62
C SER A 103 0.63 45.06 -14.75
N THR A 104 1.46 44.52 -13.86
CA THR A 104 2.46 45.30 -13.13
C THR A 104 3.37 45.95 -14.17
N PRO A 105 3.52 47.29 -14.19
CA PRO A 105 4.41 47.93 -15.14
C PRO A 105 5.82 47.39 -14.92
N THR A 106 6.38 46.73 -15.93
CA THR A 106 7.78 46.32 -15.92
C THR A 106 8.62 47.58 -15.74
N ALA A 107 9.36 47.68 -14.65
CA ALA A 107 10.28 48.78 -14.44
C ALA A 107 11.23 48.85 -15.64
N PHE A 108 11.15 49.94 -16.40
CA PHE A 108 12.09 50.19 -17.49
C PHE A 108 13.44 50.47 -16.86
N LEU A 109 14.30 49.45 -16.77
CA LEU A 109 15.70 49.66 -16.46
C LEU A 109 16.25 50.50 -17.62
N SER A 110 16.62 51.75 -17.35
CA SER A 110 17.26 52.60 -18.34
C SER A 110 18.52 51.88 -18.80
N GLN A 111 18.46 51.32 -20.00
CA GLN A 111 19.60 50.63 -20.55
C GLN A 111 20.68 51.69 -20.78
N ALA A 112 21.73 51.67 -19.96
CA ALA A 112 22.87 52.55 -20.14
C ALA A 112 23.32 52.44 -21.61
N GLU A 113 23.35 53.57 -22.31
CA GLU A 113 23.74 53.60 -23.71
C GLU A 113 25.12 52.94 -23.85
N LYS A 114 25.27 52.04 -24.82
CA LYS A 114 26.45 51.16 -24.92
C LYS A 114 27.78 51.93 -24.84
N TRP A 115 27.82 53.15 -25.37
CA TRP A 115 29.01 54.00 -25.34
C TRP A 115 29.41 54.45 -23.92
N ARG A 116 28.44 54.70 -23.02
CA ARG A 116 28.74 55.04 -21.61
C ARG A 116 29.37 53.86 -20.88
N VAL A 117 28.93 52.65 -21.20
CA VAL A 117 29.52 51.41 -20.66
C VAL A 117 30.97 51.29 -21.11
N TRP A 118 31.26 51.53 -22.39
CA TRP A 118 32.63 51.51 -22.91
C TRP A 118 33.48 52.63 -22.32
N TRP A 119 32.92 53.83 -22.15
CA TRP A 119 33.62 54.96 -21.57
C TRP A 119 34.06 54.68 -20.13
N GLU A 120 33.14 54.15 -19.31
CA GLU A 120 33.44 53.73 -17.94
C GLU A 120 34.51 52.64 -17.90
N LEU A 121 34.47 51.69 -18.83
CA LEU A 121 35.45 50.60 -18.89
C LEU A 121 36.89 51.10 -19.15
N PHE A 122 37.04 52.15 -19.96
CA PHE A 122 38.36 52.66 -20.34
C PHE A 122 38.84 53.82 -19.47
N PHE A 123 37.93 54.56 -18.83
CA PHE A 123 38.22 55.83 -18.15
C PHE A 123 37.55 56.00 -16.78
N GLY A 124 36.84 55.00 -16.26
CA GLY A 124 36.43 54.97 -14.86
C GLY A 124 37.64 54.75 -13.94
N GLU A 125 37.58 55.23 -12.70
CA GLU A 125 38.66 55.03 -11.70
C GLU A 125 38.87 53.54 -11.34
#